data_AF-L9WHB5-F1
#
_entry.id   AF-L9WHB5-F1
#
_cell.length_a   1.000
_cell.length_b   1.000
_cell.length_c   1.000
_cell.angle_alpha   90.00
_cell.angle_beta   90.00
_cell.angle_gamma   90.00
#
_symmetry.space_group_name_H-M   'P 1'
#
loop_
_entity.id
_entity.type
_entity.pdbx_description
1 polymer ?
#
loop_
_entity_poly.entity_id
_entity_poly.type
_entity_poly.pdbx_seq_one_letter_code
_entity_poly.pdbx_strand_id
1 'polypeptide(L)'
;MADKSNGRFYENDMSETTTDETERNSTELHETTGADVQGDAWSPTRRQMMIATGATLTLAGSAGLASADEDGLAYSTDYAADPAIAADAVTIAEHRPSMEILQYRDDEGNVQDLPAILDEPDDDEIDDDATAQNLLTISGDAIDADEFRRFPRALDDESDDDEDETRSAIDADEWTGDGLDVESGDLDIDSVRISGTDGSASFDPGETLVDDDLSRRYLQVGVTIDALEAGSTVDIEVCDDAGDAKGVTIDSDGDESDDDVLATSITSGGIGQVQLGDLSGSIHNIEGVEVTIDGDATIELFAFNAERMSRWEFGTRFEDADDESASTVRELSGETTLFDLGGLSADATIYDLEYPVLYTASASEQDSEWDSEPADRYPNFDERLTQIERLKVPTGYDLSHSGLSLVFDQTLPTDRYHAIDLAEDTEDDDPEDMEFSAREGRLEGPGEQAELEEYVQSGLEYAVRFRTVLTDSEFDSATDPAAAGGGARGTSGGWFSGPRAWISVLVSGVLGAVGLSRLTGGDNE
;
A
#
# COMPACT_ATOMS: atom_id res chain seq x y z
N MET A 1 60.28 7.19 9.08
CA MET A 1 61.50 8.04 9.17
C MET A 1 61.49 8.95 7.94
N ALA A 2 61.27 10.26 7.95
CA ALA A 2 61.07 11.32 8.95
C ALA A 2 60.06 12.32 8.32
N ASP A 3 58.94 12.66 8.96
CA ASP A 3 58.72 13.79 9.88
C ASP A 3 59.07 15.19 9.32
N LYS A 4 58.03 16.02 9.12
CA LYS A 4 58.04 17.48 9.26
C LYS A 4 56.63 18.04 9.51
N SER A 5 56.36 18.23 10.81
CA SER A 5 55.54 19.23 11.52
C SER A 5 54.97 20.49 10.83
N ASN A 6 53.71 20.85 11.17
CA ASN A 6 53.20 22.09 11.82
C ASN A 6 51.71 22.28 11.42
N GLY A 7 50.70 22.44 12.27
CA GLY A 7 50.61 22.80 13.69
C GLY A 7 50.27 24.28 13.89
N ARG A 8 48.97 24.64 13.97
CA ARG A 8 48.44 25.74 14.82
C ARG A 8 46.90 25.80 14.83
N PHE A 9 46.38 26.24 15.96
CA PHE A 9 45.02 26.15 16.51
C PHE A 9 44.49 27.56 16.85
N TYR A 10 43.16 27.69 16.91
CA TYR A 10 42.28 28.69 17.58
C TYR A 10 42.27 30.16 17.12
N GLU A 11 41.08 30.71 16.81
CA GLU A 11 40.24 31.49 17.75
C GLU A 11 38.88 31.89 17.13
N ASN A 12 37.85 31.92 18.00
CA ASN A 12 36.49 32.42 17.81
C ASN A 12 36.47 33.92 17.47
N ASP A 13 35.44 34.38 16.74
CA ASP A 13 34.84 35.68 17.04
C ASP A 13 33.33 35.69 16.72
N MET A 14 32.55 35.98 17.75
CA MET A 14 31.12 36.28 17.71
C MET A 14 30.98 37.80 17.57
N SER A 15 30.09 38.28 16.71
CA SER A 15 29.62 39.67 16.82
C SER A 15 28.10 39.75 16.66
N GLU A 16 27.46 40.05 17.79
CA GLU A 16 26.10 40.55 17.92
C GLU A 16 25.92 41.87 17.15
N THR A 17 24.75 42.07 16.54
CA THR A 17 24.23 43.41 16.25
C THR A 17 22.76 43.49 16.63
N THR A 18 22.51 44.06 17.81
CA THR A 18 21.25 44.69 18.22
C THR A 18 21.06 46.01 17.47
N THR A 19 19.86 46.29 16.96
CA THR A 19 19.41 47.68 16.76
C THR A 19 17.96 47.79 17.22
N ASP A 20 17.78 48.63 18.23
CA ASP A 20 16.51 49.04 18.81
C ASP A 20 16.18 50.46 18.29
N GLU A 21 14.99 50.94 18.66
CA GLU A 21 14.41 52.29 18.47
C GLU A 21 13.51 52.50 17.24
N THR A 22 12.21 52.68 17.45
CA THR A 22 11.63 54.02 17.74
C THR A 22 10.09 53.97 17.75
N GLU A 23 9.51 54.35 18.89
CA GLU A 23 8.09 54.66 19.07
C GLU A 23 7.61 55.83 18.19
N ARG A 24 6.42 55.71 17.57
CA ARG A 24 5.52 56.87 17.36
C ARG A 24 4.06 56.52 17.58
N ASN A 25 3.47 57.43 18.32
CA ASN A 25 2.15 57.51 18.94
C ASN A 25 1.06 58.02 17.97
N SER A 26 -0.19 57.98 18.46
CA SER A 26 -1.36 58.86 18.14
C SER A 26 -2.14 58.62 16.83
N THR A 27 -3.49 58.67 16.71
CA THR A 27 -4.70 58.75 17.57
C THR A 27 -5.93 58.65 16.61
N GLU A 28 -7.13 58.40 17.16
CA GLU A 28 -8.49 58.76 16.66
C GLU A 28 -9.25 57.73 15.81
N LEU A 29 -10.25 57.04 16.39
CA LEU A 29 -11.68 57.40 16.54
C LEU A 29 -12.52 57.20 15.26
N HIS A 30 -13.33 56.13 15.25
CA HIS A 30 -14.69 56.20 14.74
C HIS A 30 -15.59 55.13 15.39
N GLU A 31 -16.52 55.57 16.24
CA GLU A 31 -17.78 54.87 16.51
C GLU A 31 -18.78 55.26 15.41
N THR A 32 -19.66 54.33 14.98
CA THR A 32 -21.12 54.40 15.21
C THR A 32 -21.92 53.42 14.34
N THR A 33 -22.89 52.76 15.00
CA THR A 33 -24.19 52.23 14.51
C THR A 33 -24.17 51.07 13.50
N GLY A 34 -24.81 49.92 13.68
CA GLY A 34 -25.97 49.54 14.49
C GLY A 34 -27.08 49.01 13.56
N ALA A 35 -27.33 47.70 13.56
CA ALA A 35 -28.60 47.09 13.14
C ALA A 35 -28.66 45.60 13.54
N ASP A 36 -29.51 45.31 14.51
CA ASP A 36 -30.01 43.98 14.84
C ASP A 36 -30.77 43.36 13.66
N VAL A 37 -30.48 42.10 13.33
CA VAL A 37 -31.43 41.17 12.72
C VAL A 37 -31.30 39.82 13.42
N GLN A 38 -32.29 39.52 14.27
CA GLN A 38 -32.58 38.17 14.75
C GLN A 38 -33.03 37.30 13.57
N GLY A 39 -32.41 36.14 13.44
CA GLY A 39 -32.85 35.07 12.56
C GLY A 39 -32.40 33.74 13.12
N ASP A 40 -33.30 33.08 13.86
CA ASP A 40 -33.17 31.68 14.26
C ASP A 40 -32.96 30.81 13.01
N ALA A 41 -31.85 30.09 12.95
CA ALA A 41 -31.66 28.97 12.05
C ALA A 41 -31.03 27.82 12.83
N TRP A 42 -31.90 26.91 13.25
CA TRP A 42 -31.55 25.59 13.73
C TRP A 42 -30.73 24.86 12.67
N SER A 43 -29.53 24.40 13.03
CA SER A 43 -28.76 23.44 12.24
C SER A 43 -29.38 22.04 12.39
N PRO A 44 -29.91 21.41 11.34
CA PRO A 44 -30.27 20.00 11.39
C PRO A 44 -28.99 19.15 11.28
N THR A 45 -28.68 18.43 12.35
CA THR A 45 -27.74 17.31 12.40
C THR A 45 -28.04 16.30 11.29
N ARG A 46 -27.01 15.92 10.54
CA ARG A 46 -26.98 14.85 9.53
C ARG A 46 -27.14 13.48 10.20
N ARG A 47 -28.35 13.17 10.67
CA ARG A 47 -28.79 11.79 10.94
C ARG A 47 -29.98 11.52 10.06
N GLN A 48 -29.76 10.83 8.95
CA GLN A 48 -30.69 9.94 8.25
C GLN A 48 -30.19 9.71 6.82
N MET A 49 -29.62 8.53 6.57
CA MET A 49 -29.75 7.70 5.37
C MET A 49 -28.67 6.61 5.49
N MET A 50 -28.89 5.32 5.24
CA MET A 50 -30.08 4.48 5.19
C MET A 50 -29.52 3.05 5.23
N ILE A 51 -30.05 2.21 6.13
CA ILE A 51 -29.81 0.75 6.19
C ILE A 51 -30.48 0.06 5.00
N ALA A 52 -29.78 -0.88 4.34
CA ALA A 52 -30.29 -2.16 3.80
C ALA A 52 -29.18 -2.82 2.95
N THR A 53 -28.64 -3.98 3.30
CA THR A 53 -29.10 -5.34 2.93
C THR A 53 -27.96 -6.26 3.43
N GLY A 54 -28.08 -7.40 4.11
CA GLY A 54 -29.15 -8.38 4.19
C GLY A 54 -28.59 -9.76 3.82
N ALA A 55 -27.75 -10.35 4.68
CA ALA A 55 -27.36 -11.76 4.60
C ALA A 55 -27.45 -12.38 6.00
N THR A 56 -28.50 -13.18 6.22
CA THR A 56 -28.69 -13.98 7.42
C THR A 56 -27.88 -15.27 7.29
N LEU A 57 -26.74 -15.37 7.99
CA LEU A 57 -26.12 -16.66 8.25
C LEU A 57 -26.81 -17.33 9.44
N THR A 58 -27.23 -18.58 9.27
CA THR A 58 -27.95 -19.36 10.28
C THR A 58 -27.04 -20.49 10.70
N LEU A 59 -26.34 -20.37 11.83
CA LEU A 59 -25.56 -21.47 12.40
C LEU A 59 -26.44 -22.32 13.31
N ALA A 60 -26.47 -23.61 13.02
CA ALA A 60 -27.28 -24.62 13.69
C ALA A 60 -26.50 -25.19 14.88
N GLY A 61 -27.16 -25.25 16.03
CA GLY A 61 -26.54 -25.49 17.32
C GLY A 61 -25.81 -26.83 17.51
N SER A 62 -24.80 -26.76 18.37
CA SER A 62 -24.39 -27.82 19.28
C SER A 62 -24.74 -27.36 20.70
N ALA A 63 -25.12 -28.32 21.56
CA ALA A 63 -25.59 -28.05 22.90
C ALA A 63 -24.61 -28.64 23.91
N GLY A 64 -24.15 -27.82 24.86
CA GLY A 64 -23.70 -28.31 26.16
C GLY A 64 -22.42 -27.71 26.72
N LEU A 65 -22.48 -26.48 27.19
CA LEU A 65 -22.20 -26.01 28.56
C LEU A 65 -22.68 -24.55 28.59
N ALA A 66 -23.25 -24.09 29.70
CA ALA A 66 -23.68 -22.70 29.81
C ALA A 66 -22.46 -21.84 30.18
N SER A 67 -21.70 -21.38 29.19
CA SER A 67 -20.85 -20.20 29.29
C SER A 67 -21.71 -18.96 29.01
N ALA A 68 -21.34 -17.84 29.62
CA ALA A 68 -22.09 -16.59 29.52
C ALA A 68 -21.91 -15.99 28.11
N ASP A 69 -22.83 -16.33 27.20
CA ASP A 69 -23.11 -15.54 26.00
C ASP A 69 -23.54 -14.12 26.44
N GLU A 70 -22.58 -13.16 26.43
CA GLU A 70 -22.72 -11.69 26.18
C GLU A 70 -21.51 -10.86 26.69
N ASP A 71 -20.47 -11.44 27.32
CA ASP A 71 -19.27 -10.72 27.81
C ASP A 71 -17.99 -11.13 27.04
N GLY A 72 -17.53 -10.30 26.09
CA GLY A 72 -16.27 -10.47 25.38
C GLY A 72 -15.09 -9.80 26.09
N LEU A 73 -13.86 -10.20 25.75
CA LEU A 73 -12.66 -9.51 26.22
C LEU A 73 -12.52 -8.14 25.56
N ALA A 74 -12.00 -7.18 26.32
CA ALA A 74 -11.73 -5.82 25.86
C ALA A 74 -10.27 -5.69 25.38
N TYR A 75 -9.99 -6.17 24.17
CA TYR A 75 -8.66 -6.11 23.53
C TYR A 75 -8.13 -4.68 23.29
N SER A 76 -9.00 -3.66 23.41
CA SER A 76 -8.62 -2.24 23.41
C SER A 76 -7.90 -1.79 24.68
N THR A 77 -7.82 -2.65 25.70
CA THR A 77 -7.20 -2.37 27.00
C THR A 77 -5.90 -3.14 27.18
N ASP A 78 -4.99 -2.60 27.98
CA ASP A 78 -3.72 -3.26 28.34
C ASP A 78 -3.88 -4.57 29.13
N TYR A 79 -5.09 -4.94 29.53
CA TYR A 79 -5.35 -6.03 30.48
C TYR A 79 -5.88 -7.31 29.82
N ALA A 80 -6.34 -7.23 28.57
CA ALA A 80 -6.64 -8.39 27.74
C ALA A 80 -5.46 -8.63 26.78
N ALA A 81 -4.98 -9.86 26.68
CA ALA A 81 -3.90 -10.17 25.75
C ALA A 81 -4.46 -10.18 24.31
N ASP A 82 -3.72 -9.66 23.33
CA ASP A 82 -4.11 -9.75 21.92
C ASP A 82 -2.92 -10.30 21.12
N PRO A 83 -2.64 -11.62 21.21
CA PRO A 83 -1.59 -12.21 20.37
C PRO A 83 -1.96 -12.05 18.89
N ALA A 84 -0.96 -11.95 18.04
CA ALA A 84 -1.15 -11.86 16.60
C ALA A 84 -0.18 -12.77 15.86
N ILE A 85 -0.63 -13.33 14.73
CA ILE A 85 0.31 -13.85 13.74
C ILE A 85 0.65 -12.70 12.81
N ALA A 86 1.92 -12.28 12.79
CA ALA A 86 2.43 -11.29 11.86
C ALA A 86 2.84 -11.96 10.55
N ALA A 87 2.51 -11.33 9.43
CA ALA A 87 3.03 -11.67 8.12
C ALA A 87 3.79 -10.47 7.56
N ASP A 88 5.09 -10.66 7.29
CA ASP A 88 5.92 -9.64 6.63
C ASP A 88 5.29 -9.18 5.30
N ALA A 89 4.65 -10.12 4.61
CA ALA A 89 3.88 -9.84 3.40
C ALA A 89 2.79 -10.89 3.18
N VAL A 90 1.60 -10.39 2.83
CA VAL A 90 0.52 -11.14 2.20
C VAL A 90 0.43 -10.68 0.76
N THR A 91 0.53 -11.63 -0.17
CA THR A 91 0.37 -11.37 -1.60
C THR A 91 -1.01 -11.85 -2.04
N ILE A 92 -1.78 -10.93 -2.61
CA ILE A 92 -3.04 -11.21 -3.30
C ILE A 92 -2.74 -11.41 -4.78
N ALA A 93 -2.95 -12.62 -5.30
CA ALA A 93 -2.58 -12.93 -6.67
C ALA A 93 -3.37 -12.10 -7.70
N GLU A 94 -4.65 -11.82 -7.46
CA GLU A 94 -5.48 -10.98 -8.33
C GLU A 94 -6.39 -10.01 -7.53
N HIS A 95 -5.94 -8.78 -7.30
CA HIS A 95 -6.75 -7.71 -6.70
C HIS A 95 -7.53 -6.93 -7.76
N ARG A 96 -8.86 -6.95 -7.69
CA ARG A 96 -9.75 -6.27 -8.65
C ARG A 96 -10.27 -4.94 -8.11
N PRO A 97 -10.65 -3.98 -8.97
CA PRO A 97 -11.22 -2.68 -8.56
C PRO A 97 -12.46 -2.77 -7.65
N SER A 98 -13.18 -3.90 -7.71
CA SER A 98 -14.37 -4.13 -6.89
C SER A 98 -14.07 -4.66 -5.48
N MET A 99 -12.83 -5.05 -5.21
CA MET A 99 -12.40 -5.62 -3.93
C MET A 99 -11.87 -4.52 -3.03
N GLU A 100 -12.08 -4.65 -1.73
CA GLU A 100 -11.37 -3.87 -0.72
C GLU A 100 -9.95 -4.44 -0.54
N ILE A 101 -9.01 -3.65 0.02
CA ILE A 101 -7.59 -4.05 0.15
C ILE A 101 -7.44 -5.40 0.85
N LEU A 102 -8.15 -5.60 1.96
CA LEU A 102 -8.10 -6.83 2.76
C LEU A 102 -9.03 -7.94 2.24
N GLN A 103 -9.44 -7.88 0.97
CA GLN A 103 -10.25 -8.93 0.37
C GLN A 103 -9.44 -9.81 -0.58
N TYR A 104 -9.81 -11.09 -0.62
CA TYR A 104 -9.19 -12.11 -1.48
C TYR A 104 -10.23 -13.10 -2.00
N ARG A 105 -9.85 -13.98 -2.93
CA ARG A 105 -10.70 -15.07 -3.40
C ARG A 105 -10.35 -16.42 -2.78
N ASP A 106 -11.34 -17.07 -2.18
CA ASP A 106 -11.20 -18.43 -1.64
C ASP A 106 -11.08 -19.51 -2.73
N ASP A 107 -10.84 -20.76 -2.35
CA ASP A 107 -10.71 -21.90 -3.28
C ASP A 107 -11.99 -22.19 -4.10
N GLU A 108 -13.12 -21.62 -3.71
CA GLU A 108 -14.39 -21.67 -4.45
C GLU A 108 -14.60 -20.46 -5.38
N GLY A 109 -13.68 -19.48 -5.38
CA GLY A 109 -13.72 -18.26 -6.17
C GLY A 109 -14.63 -17.17 -5.61
N ASN A 110 -15.05 -17.27 -4.35
CA ASN A 110 -15.83 -16.23 -3.69
C ASN A 110 -14.90 -15.22 -3.02
N VAL A 111 -15.31 -13.94 -3.04
CA VAL A 111 -14.59 -12.89 -2.32
C VAL A 111 -14.83 -13.05 -0.82
N GLN A 112 -13.75 -13.07 -0.05
CA GLN A 112 -13.72 -13.14 1.41
C GLN A 112 -12.92 -11.98 1.98
N ASP A 113 -13.24 -11.57 3.21
CA ASP A 113 -12.40 -10.64 3.98
C ASP A 113 -11.28 -11.43 4.67
N LEU A 114 -10.05 -10.90 4.67
CA LEU A 114 -8.99 -11.37 5.54
C LEU A 114 -9.33 -11.01 7.00
N PRO A 115 -9.27 -11.96 7.94
CA PRO A 115 -9.47 -11.69 9.37
C PRO A 115 -8.18 -11.11 9.97
N ALA A 116 -7.73 -9.98 9.42
CA ALA A 116 -6.46 -9.33 9.74
C ALA A 116 -6.61 -7.81 9.71
N ILE A 117 -5.60 -7.12 10.23
CA ILE A 117 -5.40 -5.68 10.08
C ILE A 117 -4.06 -5.44 9.37
N LEU A 118 -3.88 -4.29 8.74
CA LEU A 118 -2.57 -3.90 8.20
C LEU A 118 -1.57 -3.74 9.36
N ASP A 119 -0.33 -4.21 9.16
CA ASP A 119 0.75 -4.02 10.13
C ASP A 119 1.37 -2.63 9.91
N GLU A 120 0.76 -1.64 10.56
CA GLU A 120 1.23 -0.26 10.52
C GLU A 120 2.36 -0.08 11.55
N PRO A 121 3.48 0.57 11.17
CA PRO A 121 4.56 0.84 12.12
C PRO A 121 4.06 1.70 13.29
N ASP A 122 4.49 1.39 14.51
CA ASP A 122 4.07 2.12 15.71
C ASP A 122 4.54 3.60 15.66
N ASP A 123 3.58 4.54 15.70
CA ASP A 123 3.81 6.00 15.65
C ASP A 123 4.60 6.52 16.89
N ASP A 124 4.67 5.73 17.97
CA ASP A 124 5.53 6.05 19.13
C ASP A 124 7.04 5.96 18.83
N GLU A 125 7.44 5.40 17.67
CA GLU A 125 8.82 5.37 17.15
C GLU A 125 9.09 6.41 16.04
N ILE A 126 8.36 7.54 15.96
CA ILE A 126 8.80 8.70 15.16
C ILE A 126 10.06 9.34 15.78
N ASP A 127 11.19 8.65 15.65
CA ASP A 127 12.52 9.24 15.66
C ASP A 127 12.87 9.66 14.21
N ASP A 128 13.95 10.43 14.01
CA ASP A 128 14.40 10.88 12.67
C ASP A 128 14.70 9.70 11.68
N ASP A 129 14.59 8.44 12.13
CA ASP A 129 14.82 7.18 11.40
C ASP A 129 13.53 6.35 11.15
N ALA A 130 12.34 6.85 11.49
CA ALA A 130 11.08 6.14 11.23
C ALA A 130 10.84 5.93 9.72
N THR A 131 10.02 4.93 9.37
CA THR A 131 9.68 4.63 7.96
C THR A 131 8.28 5.17 7.66
N ALA A 132 8.14 5.87 6.53
CA ALA A 132 6.84 6.35 6.05
C ALA A 132 5.85 5.19 5.88
N GLN A 133 4.57 5.42 6.20
CA GLN A 133 3.52 4.39 6.20
C GLN A 133 3.06 3.99 4.79
N ASN A 134 3.99 3.57 3.93
CA ASN A 134 3.70 3.08 2.59
C ASN A 134 3.70 1.56 2.60
N LEU A 135 2.51 0.95 2.78
CA LEU A 135 2.38 -0.49 3.03
C LEU A 135 2.00 -1.32 1.80
N LEU A 136 1.47 -0.68 0.75
CA LEU A 136 0.97 -1.36 -0.45
C LEU A 136 2.08 -1.45 -1.49
N THR A 137 2.62 -2.63 -1.71
CA THR A 137 3.65 -2.87 -2.74
C THR A 137 2.99 -3.28 -4.05
N ILE A 138 3.33 -2.57 -5.13
CA ILE A 138 2.90 -2.88 -6.51
C ILE A 138 4.08 -2.83 -7.48
N SER A 139 3.94 -3.46 -8.64
CA SER A 139 4.86 -3.35 -9.78
C SER A 139 4.09 -2.97 -11.04
N GLY A 140 4.66 -2.16 -11.93
CA GLY A 140 3.96 -1.66 -13.12
C GLY A 140 3.52 -2.75 -14.09
N ASP A 141 4.31 -3.81 -14.22
CA ASP A 141 4.04 -5.00 -15.04
C ASP A 141 3.02 -5.95 -14.42
N ALA A 142 2.57 -5.66 -13.20
CA ALA A 142 1.48 -6.35 -12.53
C ALA A 142 0.16 -5.55 -12.57
N ILE A 143 0.11 -4.41 -13.26
CA ILE A 143 -1.11 -3.59 -13.39
C ILE A 143 -1.75 -3.84 -14.75
N ASP A 144 -2.88 -4.55 -14.76
CA ASP A 144 -3.73 -4.68 -15.95
C ASP A 144 -4.76 -3.54 -16.00
N ALA A 145 -4.38 -2.50 -16.74
CA ALA A 145 -5.21 -1.35 -17.03
C ALA A 145 -5.52 -1.28 -18.53
N ASP A 146 -6.80 -1.14 -18.88
CA ASP A 146 -7.24 -0.92 -20.28
C ASP A 146 -6.49 0.22 -20.97
N GLU A 147 -6.04 1.21 -20.20
CA GLU A 147 -5.31 2.36 -20.70
C GLU A 147 -3.93 2.02 -21.27
N PHE A 148 -3.26 0.99 -20.73
CA PHE A 148 -1.91 0.59 -21.13
C PHE A 148 -1.85 0.05 -22.56
N ARG A 149 -2.90 -0.62 -23.00
CA ARG A 149 -3.05 -1.24 -24.33
C ARG A 149 -3.84 -0.40 -25.32
N ARG A 150 -4.32 0.79 -24.91
CA ARG A 150 -5.27 1.59 -25.69
C ARG A 150 -4.62 2.31 -26.87
N PHE A 151 -3.30 2.43 -26.91
CA PHE A 151 -2.63 3.15 -28.00
C PHE A 151 -2.41 2.23 -29.21
N PRO A 152 -2.73 2.70 -30.42
CA PRO A 152 -3.42 3.97 -30.74
C PRO A 152 -4.96 3.87 -30.61
N ARG A 153 -5.60 4.91 -30.06
CA ARG A 153 -7.08 4.93 -29.92
C ARG A 153 -7.80 5.04 -31.26
N ALA A 154 -7.13 5.56 -32.28
CA ALA A 154 -7.69 5.74 -33.61
C ALA A 154 -8.04 4.41 -34.31
N LEU A 155 -7.45 3.29 -33.86
CA LEU A 155 -7.63 1.96 -34.44
C LEU A 155 -8.63 1.08 -33.67
N ASP A 156 -9.30 1.65 -32.67
CA ASP A 156 -10.35 0.98 -31.91
C ASP A 156 -11.67 1.14 -32.67
N ASP A 157 -11.94 0.25 -33.64
CA ASP A 157 -13.17 0.28 -34.44
C ASP A 157 -14.36 -0.29 -33.64
N GLU A 158 -15.36 0.53 -33.34
CA GLU A 158 -16.65 0.10 -32.76
C GLU A 158 -17.63 -0.38 -33.85
N SER A 159 -17.14 -1.09 -34.86
CA SER A 159 -17.96 -1.64 -35.93
C SER A 159 -18.82 -2.80 -35.41
N ASP A 160 -20.15 -2.61 -35.47
CA ASP A 160 -21.22 -3.55 -35.06
C ASP A 160 -21.22 -4.94 -35.76
N ASP A 161 -20.22 -5.27 -36.60
CA ASP A 161 -20.10 -6.54 -37.31
C ASP A 161 -18.90 -7.32 -36.76
N ASP A 162 -19.19 -8.39 -36.03
CA ASP A 162 -18.25 -9.31 -35.38
C ASP A 162 -16.95 -9.55 -36.19
N GLU A 163 -15.78 -9.28 -35.57
CA GLU A 163 -14.38 -9.63 -35.98
C GLU A 163 -13.42 -8.48 -36.38
N ASP A 164 -13.62 -7.21 -35.99
CA ASP A 164 -12.54 -6.22 -36.11
C ASP A 164 -11.59 -6.31 -34.89
N GLU A 165 -10.31 -6.63 -35.15
CA GLU A 165 -9.23 -6.78 -34.17
C GLU A 165 -8.71 -5.38 -33.76
N THR A 166 -8.83 -5.01 -32.48
CA THR A 166 -8.23 -3.77 -31.95
C THR A 166 -6.71 -3.87 -32.09
N ARG A 167 -6.12 -3.04 -32.97
CA ARG A 167 -4.66 -3.00 -33.19
C ARG A 167 -4.00 -2.16 -32.09
N SER A 168 -3.06 -2.73 -31.37
CA SER A 168 -2.36 -2.07 -30.26
C SER A 168 -0.84 -2.11 -30.44
N ALA A 169 -0.15 -1.08 -29.95
CA ALA A 169 1.31 -1.10 -29.87
C ALA A 169 1.85 -2.14 -28.86
N ILE A 170 0.97 -2.71 -28.03
CA ILE A 170 1.30 -3.79 -27.09
C ILE A 170 1.01 -5.18 -27.69
N ASP A 171 0.42 -5.25 -28.89
CA ASP A 171 0.19 -6.50 -29.60
C ASP A 171 1.38 -6.86 -30.49
N ALA A 172 2.05 -7.98 -30.20
CA ALA A 172 3.22 -8.45 -30.93
C ALA A 172 2.96 -8.70 -32.43
N ASP A 173 1.75 -9.12 -32.80
CA ASP A 173 1.41 -9.43 -34.20
C ASP A 173 1.40 -8.17 -35.10
N GLU A 174 1.37 -6.98 -34.49
CA GLU A 174 1.39 -5.69 -35.18
C GLU A 174 2.81 -5.14 -35.45
N TRP A 175 3.85 -5.80 -34.92
CA TRP A 175 5.23 -5.37 -35.06
C TRP A 175 5.97 -6.07 -36.19
N THR A 176 6.90 -5.35 -36.80
CA THR A 176 7.85 -5.91 -37.78
C THR A 176 9.28 -5.72 -37.28
N GLY A 177 9.98 -6.83 -37.02
CA GLY A 177 11.41 -6.81 -36.68
C GLY A 177 12.33 -6.79 -37.90
N ASP A 178 13.36 -5.93 -37.89
CA ASP A 178 14.53 -5.96 -38.77
C ASP A 178 15.80 -6.24 -37.94
N GLY A 179 16.14 -7.52 -37.82
CA GLY A 179 17.27 -7.99 -37.01
C GLY A 179 16.93 -8.27 -35.55
N LEU A 180 15.73 -7.88 -35.08
CA LEU A 180 15.18 -8.23 -33.78
C LEU A 180 14.08 -9.28 -33.89
N ASP A 181 13.97 -10.12 -32.86
CA ASP A 181 12.86 -11.04 -32.65
C ASP A 181 11.75 -10.31 -31.87
N VAL A 182 10.51 -10.43 -32.34
CA VAL A 182 9.32 -9.87 -31.70
C VAL A 182 8.30 -10.98 -31.48
N GLU A 183 7.81 -11.12 -30.26
CA GLU A 183 6.84 -12.14 -29.85
C GLU A 183 5.94 -11.64 -28.72
N SER A 184 4.84 -12.36 -28.45
CA SER A 184 4.01 -12.08 -27.27
C SER A 184 4.84 -12.22 -26.00
N GLY A 185 4.61 -11.32 -25.04
CA GLY A 185 5.30 -11.33 -23.76
C GLY A 185 4.93 -12.50 -22.84
N ASP A 186 5.71 -12.64 -21.77
CA ASP A 186 5.60 -13.68 -20.74
C ASP A 186 4.90 -13.18 -19.46
N LEU A 187 4.54 -11.89 -19.38
CA LEU A 187 3.81 -11.31 -18.26
C LEU A 187 2.36 -11.83 -18.14
N ASP A 188 1.77 -11.71 -16.95
CA ASP A 188 0.35 -12.02 -16.72
C ASP A 188 -0.62 -10.98 -17.35
N ILE A 189 -0.07 -9.97 -18.03
CA ILE A 189 -0.77 -8.91 -18.74
C ILE A 189 -0.36 -8.85 -20.22
N ASP A 190 -1.20 -8.21 -21.05
CA ASP A 190 -0.91 -7.98 -22.46
C ASP A 190 0.45 -7.26 -22.61
N SER A 191 1.34 -7.83 -23.43
CA SER A 191 2.73 -7.36 -23.55
C SER A 191 3.37 -7.84 -24.86
N VAL A 192 4.35 -7.07 -25.35
CA VAL A 192 5.19 -7.41 -26.50
C VAL A 192 6.65 -7.50 -26.08
N ARG A 193 7.27 -8.65 -26.36
CA ARG A 193 8.67 -8.92 -26.09
C ARG A 193 9.50 -8.64 -27.33
N ILE A 194 10.55 -7.82 -27.17
CA ILE A 194 11.49 -7.44 -28.23
C ILE A 194 12.90 -7.79 -27.76
N SER A 195 13.59 -8.63 -28.54
CA SER A 195 14.92 -9.11 -28.19
C SER A 195 15.84 -9.22 -29.39
N GLY A 196 17.14 -9.09 -29.18
CA GLY A 196 18.12 -9.32 -30.23
C GLY A 196 19.42 -8.54 -30.04
N THR A 197 20.20 -8.50 -31.12
CA THR A 197 21.47 -7.78 -31.16
C THR A 197 21.48 -6.87 -32.39
N ASP A 198 21.74 -5.57 -32.19
CA ASP A 198 21.87 -4.56 -33.25
C ASP A 198 20.73 -4.62 -34.29
N GLY A 199 19.59 -3.99 -34.01
CA GLY A 199 18.44 -4.00 -34.92
C GLY A 199 17.33 -3.05 -34.52
N SER A 200 16.23 -3.09 -35.27
CA SER A 200 15.01 -2.35 -34.89
C SER A 200 13.75 -3.20 -35.05
N ALA A 201 12.68 -2.78 -34.37
CA ALA A 201 11.33 -3.29 -34.51
C ALA A 201 10.38 -2.10 -34.66
N SER A 202 9.43 -2.19 -35.58
CA SER A 202 8.51 -1.09 -35.88
C SER A 202 7.05 -1.51 -35.80
N PHE A 203 6.24 -0.69 -35.13
CA PHE A 203 4.78 -0.68 -35.21
C PHE A 203 4.37 0.47 -36.14
N ASP A 204 3.89 0.13 -37.34
CA ASP A 204 3.41 1.10 -38.34
C ASP A 204 2.06 0.63 -38.90
N PRO A 205 0.95 1.21 -38.42
CA PRO A 205 -0.38 0.87 -38.91
C PRO A 205 -0.68 1.41 -40.31
N GLY A 206 0.18 2.25 -40.89
CA GLY A 206 0.04 2.81 -42.23
C GLY A 206 -0.85 4.05 -42.30
N GLU A 207 -1.12 4.69 -41.17
CA GLU A 207 -1.92 5.91 -41.06
C GLU A 207 -1.43 6.83 -39.93
N THR A 208 -1.79 8.11 -40.00
CA THR A 208 -1.42 9.07 -38.96
C THR A 208 -2.25 8.84 -37.70
N LEU A 209 -1.57 8.55 -36.59
CA LEU A 209 -2.14 8.29 -35.28
C LEU A 209 -2.47 9.59 -34.53
N VAL A 210 -1.58 10.58 -34.59
CA VAL A 210 -1.73 11.87 -33.92
C VAL A 210 -1.18 12.99 -34.80
N ASP A 211 -1.96 14.04 -35.08
CA ASP A 211 -1.56 15.16 -35.93
C ASP A 211 -1.62 16.55 -35.27
N ASP A 212 -1.95 16.61 -33.97
CA ASP A 212 -2.17 17.85 -33.24
C ASP A 212 -1.63 17.82 -31.80
N ASP A 213 -1.34 19.03 -31.27
CA ASP A 213 -0.92 19.28 -29.89
C ASP A 213 0.26 18.42 -29.39
N LEU A 214 1.11 17.88 -30.29
CA LEU A 214 2.20 16.95 -29.97
C LEU A 214 3.07 17.40 -28.80
N SER A 215 3.50 18.67 -28.80
CA SER A 215 4.35 19.22 -27.71
C SER A 215 3.73 19.16 -26.31
N ARG A 216 2.41 18.98 -26.20
CA ARG A 216 1.69 18.91 -24.92
C ARG A 216 1.40 17.47 -24.49
N ARG A 217 1.54 16.51 -25.40
CA ARG A 217 1.27 15.10 -25.12
C ARG A 217 2.47 14.45 -24.42
N TYR A 218 2.20 13.40 -23.68
CA TYR A 218 3.22 12.60 -23.00
C TYR A 218 3.49 11.34 -23.80
N LEU A 219 4.77 11.01 -23.93
CA LEU A 219 5.20 9.65 -24.21
C LEU A 219 5.26 8.92 -22.87
N GLN A 220 4.47 7.87 -22.75
CA GLN A 220 4.32 7.08 -21.54
C GLN A 220 4.62 5.63 -21.91
N VAL A 221 5.61 5.06 -21.23
CA VAL A 221 6.17 3.74 -21.58
C VAL A 221 6.26 2.93 -20.30
N GLY A 222 5.68 1.73 -20.32
CA GLY A 222 5.85 0.68 -19.32
C GLY A 222 6.69 -0.45 -19.90
N VAL A 223 7.78 -0.79 -19.23
CA VAL A 223 8.77 -1.76 -19.70
C VAL A 223 9.33 -2.62 -18.56
N THR A 224 9.48 -3.91 -18.84
CA THR A 224 10.31 -4.86 -18.08
C THR A 224 11.57 -5.14 -18.90
N ILE A 225 12.73 -5.10 -18.26
CA ILE A 225 14.05 -5.30 -18.90
C ILE A 225 14.63 -6.60 -18.36
N ASP A 226 14.57 -7.67 -19.14
CA ASP A 226 15.08 -8.98 -18.74
C ASP A 226 16.59 -9.12 -18.95
N ALA A 227 17.11 -8.46 -19.97
CA ALA A 227 18.52 -8.47 -20.29
C ALA A 227 18.97 -7.13 -20.87
N LEU A 228 20.11 -6.64 -20.38
CA LEU A 228 20.77 -5.45 -20.89
C LEU A 228 22.29 -5.66 -20.78
N GLU A 229 22.97 -5.88 -21.91
CA GLU A 229 24.42 -5.98 -21.92
C GLU A 229 25.06 -4.61 -21.62
N ALA A 230 26.24 -4.62 -21.00
CA ALA A 230 26.98 -3.40 -20.70
C ALA A 230 27.43 -2.69 -21.99
N GLY A 231 27.11 -1.41 -22.09
CA GLY A 231 27.29 -0.58 -23.29
C GLY A 231 26.16 -0.72 -24.31
N SER A 232 25.09 -1.48 -24.02
CA SER A 232 23.89 -1.52 -24.85
C SER A 232 22.98 -0.33 -24.57
N THR A 233 22.26 0.10 -25.60
CA THR A 233 21.17 1.08 -25.52
C THR A 233 19.92 0.55 -26.22
N VAL A 234 18.75 0.89 -25.69
CA VAL A 234 17.45 0.63 -26.31
C VAL A 234 16.68 1.93 -26.40
N ASP A 235 16.41 2.38 -27.62
CA ASP A 235 15.61 3.59 -27.89
C ASP A 235 14.17 3.19 -28.21
N ILE A 236 13.21 3.81 -27.53
CA ILE A 236 11.77 3.61 -27.73
C ILE A 236 11.17 4.94 -28.18
N GLU A 237 10.82 5.04 -29.45
CA GLU A 237 10.55 6.30 -30.11
C GLU A 237 9.21 6.32 -30.84
N VAL A 238 8.58 7.48 -30.90
CA VAL A 238 7.49 7.79 -31.84
C VAL A 238 8.07 8.45 -33.09
N CYS A 239 7.62 8.00 -34.26
CA CYS A 239 8.17 8.43 -35.55
C CYS A 239 7.12 9.16 -36.40
N ASP A 240 7.59 10.07 -37.26
CA ASP A 240 6.78 10.76 -38.26
C ASP A 240 7.03 10.25 -39.70
N ASP A 241 6.28 10.81 -40.66
CA ASP A 241 6.32 10.41 -42.08
C ASP A 241 7.66 10.67 -42.78
N ALA A 242 8.47 11.55 -42.18
CA ALA A 242 9.79 11.92 -42.68
C ALA A 242 10.92 11.06 -42.08
N GLY A 243 10.60 10.21 -41.10
CA GLY A 243 11.56 9.44 -40.33
C GLY A 243 12.26 10.26 -39.25
N ASP A 244 11.71 11.41 -38.87
CA ASP A 244 12.13 12.09 -37.64
C ASP A 244 11.46 11.41 -36.44
N ALA A 245 12.15 11.38 -35.30
CA ALA A 245 11.71 10.64 -34.12
C ALA A 245 11.86 11.45 -32.83
N LYS A 246 11.09 11.05 -31.81
CA LYS A 246 11.24 11.45 -30.42
C LYS A 246 11.01 10.25 -29.52
N GLY A 247 11.87 10.04 -28.54
CA GLY A 247 11.71 8.89 -27.66
C GLY A 247 12.43 9.03 -26.35
N VAL A 248 12.45 7.91 -25.66
CA VAL A 248 13.15 7.69 -24.40
C VAL A 248 14.09 6.50 -24.57
N THR A 249 15.13 6.46 -23.77
CA THR A 249 16.25 5.53 -23.91
C THR A 249 16.41 4.72 -22.63
N ILE A 250 16.72 3.43 -22.78
CA ILE A 250 17.30 2.58 -21.76
C ILE A 250 18.79 2.50 -22.08
N ASP A 251 19.65 2.95 -21.17
CA ASP A 251 21.10 3.02 -21.41
C ASP A 251 21.86 2.48 -20.21
N SER A 252 22.56 1.36 -20.41
CA SER A 252 23.36 0.72 -19.35
C SER A 252 24.50 1.59 -18.79
N ASP A 253 24.92 2.63 -19.51
CA ASP A 253 25.92 3.62 -19.09
C ASP A 253 25.31 5.02 -18.85
N GLY A 254 23.97 5.13 -18.88
CA GLY A 254 23.22 6.39 -18.77
C GLY A 254 23.14 6.99 -17.36
N ASP A 255 22.44 8.12 -17.25
CA ASP A 255 22.15 8.81 -15.98
C ASP A 255 20.63 8.91 -15.80
N GLU A 256 20.07 8.23 -14.79
CA GLU A 256 18.62 8.22 -14.51
C GLU A 256 18.06 9.58 -14.07
N SER A 257 18.93 10.59 -13.89
CA SER A 257 18.49 11.97 -13.69
C SER A 257 18.19 12.73 -14.98
N ASP A 258 18.53 12.18 -16.14
CA ASP A 258 18.17 12.72 -17.44
C ASP A 258 16.71 12.38 -17.80
N ASP A 259 15.94 13.38 -18.25
CA ASP A 259 14.49 13.24 -18.47
C ASP A 259 14.13 12.20 -19.55
N ASP A 260 15.06 11.85 -20.45
CA ASP A 260 14.87 10.87 -21.52
C ASP A 260 15.40 9.47 -21.19
N VAL A 261 16.01 9.26 -20.02
CA VAL A 261 16.51 7.94 -19.60
C VAL A 261 15.47 7.22 -18.73
N LEU A 262 14.92 6.10 -19.21
CA LEU A 262 13.95 5.29 -18.46
C LEU A 262 14.59 4.40 -17.40
N ALA A 263 15.74 3.81 -17.72
CA ALA A 263 16.42 2.85 -16.86
C ALA A 263 17.87 2.68 -17.29
N THR A 264 18.73 2.38 -16.32
CA THR A 264 20.15 2.09 -16.56
C THR A 264 20.54 0.63 -16.27
N SER A 265 19.58 -0.20 -15.86
CA SER A 265 19.82 -1.59 -15.53
C SER A 265 18.56 -2.45 -15.71
N ILE A 266 18.73 -3.76 -15.53
CA ILE A 266 17.63 -4.74 -15.48
C ILE A 266 16.64 -4.31 -14.39
N THR A 267 15.37 -4.19 -14.75
CA THR A 267 14.26 -3.83 -13.85
C THR A 267 12.99 -4.51 -14.30
N SER A 268 12.12 -4.85 -13.36
CA SER A 268 10.72 -5.22 -13.65
C SER A 268 9.81 -3.99 -13.56
N GLY A 269 8.67 -4.02 -14.24
CA GLY A 269 7.56 -3.10 -14.04
C GLY A 269 7.86 -1.60 -14.05
N GLY A 270 8.87 -1.16 -14.80
CA GLY A 270 9.23 0.25 -14.88
C GLY A 270 8.21 1.03 -15.69
N ILE A 271 7.79 2.21 -15.23
CA ILE A 271 6.93 3.13 -15.99
C ILE A 271 7.51 4.55 -15.95
N GLY A 272 7.86 5.08 -17.11
CA GLY A 272 8.32 6.46 -17.28
C GLY A 272 7.38 7.30 -18.15
N GLN A 273 7.34 8.61 -17.91
CA GLN A 273 6.40 9.51 -18.57
C GLN A 273 6.97 10.91 -18.86
N VAL A 274 7.30 11.18 -20.12
CA VAL A 274 7.97 12.41 -20.54
C VAL A 274 7.11 13.19 -21.52
N GLN A 275 7.05 14.51 -21.39
CA GLN A 275 6.32 15.34 -22.34
C GLN A 275 7.09 15.39 -23.67
N LEU A 276 6.44 15.09 -24.79
CA LEU A 276 7.04 15.10 -26.13
C LEU A 276 7.65 16.46 -26.52
N GLY A 277 7.15 17.55 -25.91
CA GLY A 277 7.71 18.90 -26.08
C GLY A 277 9.10 19.08 -25.48
N ASP A 278 9.43 18.29 -24.45
CA ASP A 278 10.67 18.38 -23.69
C ASP A 278 11.75 17.43 -24.24
N LEU A 279 11.34 16.35 -24.92
CA LEU A 279 12.25 15.44 -25.62
C LEU A 279 12.97 16.11 -26.79
N SER A 280 14.19 15.64 -27.07
CA SER A 280 14.97 16.07 -28.21
C SER A 280 14.31 15.69 -29.55
N GLY A 281 14.84 16.16 -30.69
CA GLY A 281 14.26 15.90 -32.01
C GLY A 281 13.06 16.80 -32.38
N SER A 282 12.46 16.54 -33.54
CA SER A 282 11.28 17.25 -34.03
C SER A 282 10.41 16.33 -34.87
N ILE A 283 9.14 16.19 -34.49
CA ILE A 283 8.14 15.44 -35.25
C ILE A 283 6.97 16.36 -35.60
N HIS A 284 6.29 16.08 -36.72
CA HIS A 284 5.11 16.83 -37.17
C HIS A 284 3.78 16.11 -36.90
N ASN A 285 3.82 14.80 -36.80
CA ASN A 285 2.74 13.87 -36.49
C ASN A 285 3.34 12.61 -35.87
N ILE A 286 2.50 11.71 -35.38
CA ILE A 286 2.90 10.35 -34.99
C ILE A 286 2.26 9.41 -36.00
N GLU A 287 3.07 8.62 -36.69
CA GLU A 287 2.62 7.58 -37.62
C GLU A 287 2.90 6.18 -37.09
N GLY A 288 3.91 6.02 -36.24
CA GLY A 288 4.27 4.73 -35.68
C GLY A 288 5.17 4.83 -34.47
N VAL A 289 5.59 3.66 -34.00
CA VAL A 289 6.55 3.47 -32.90
C VAL A 289 7.70 2.64 -33.42
N GLU A 290 8.93 3.02 -33.07
CA GLU A 290 10.14 2.25 -33.36
C GLU A 290 10.88 1.94 -32.07
N VAL A 291 11.36 0.70 -31.96
CA VAL A 291 12.27 0.26 -30.91
C VAL A 291 13.58 -0.10 -31.58
N THR A 292 14.68 0.53 -31.18
CA THR A 292 16.01 0.26 -31.70
C THR A 292 16.91 -0.27 -30.58
N ILE A 293 17.65 -1.34 -30.85
CA ILE A 293 18.65 -1.91 -29.93
C ILE A 293 20.03 -1.74 -30.58
N ASP A 294 20.95 -1.05 -29.89
CA ASP A 294 22.40 -1.05 -30.19
C ASP A 294 23.10 -1.85 -29.07
N GLY A 295 23.81 -2.92 -29.43
CA GLY A 295 24.26 -3.95 -28.48
C GLY A 295 23.26 -5.11 -28.35
N ASP A 296 23.25 -5.77 -27.19
CA ASP A 296 22.36 -6.90 -26.85
C ASP A 296 21.42 -6.52 -25.70
N ALA A 297 20.12 -6.70 -25.92
CA ALA A 297 19.08 -6.44 -24.93
C ALA A 297 17.83 -7.29 -25.17
N THR A 298 17.02 -7.42 -24.11
CA THR A 298 15.68 -7.99 -24.15
C THR A 298 14.77 -7.18 -23.26
N ILE A 299 13.72 -6.63 -23.85
CA ILE A 299 12.71 -5.84 -23.17
C ILE A 299 11.31 -6.41 -23.44
N GLU A 300 10.39 -6.09 -22.55
CA GLU A 300 8.98 -6.41 -22.68
C GLU A 300 8.16 -5.15 -22.42
N LEU A 301 7.51 -4.63 -23.46
CA LEU A 301 6.64 -3.47 -23.37
C LEU A 301 5.25 -3.94 -22.96
N PHE A 302 4.76 -3.47 -21.82
CA PHE A 302 3.44 -3.80 -21.30
C PHE A 302 2.49 -2.59 -21.25
N ALA A 303 3.02 -1.37 -21.40
CA ALA A 303 2.21 -0.17 -21.49
C ALA A 303 2.81 0.82 -22.49
N PHE A 304 1.96 1.39 -23.34
CA PHE A 304 2.41 2.44 -24.26
C PHE A 304 1.31 3.47 -24.50
N ASN A 305 1.67 4.75 -24.47
CA ASN A 305 0.79 5.82 -24.89
C ASN A 305 1.58 7.05 -25.37
N ALA A 306 1.14 7.65 -26.47
CA ALA A 306 1.66 8.93 -26.96
C ALA A 306 0.55 9.96 -27.27
N GLU A 307 -0.69 9.67 -26.85
CA GLU A 307 -1.87 10.48 -27.13
C GLU A 307 -2.27 11.35 -25.93
N ARG A 308 -1.98 10.96 -24.70
CA ARG A 308 -2.51 11.70 -23.54
C ARG A 308 -1.79 13.03 -23.32
N MET A 309 -2.56 14.03 -22.88
CA MET A 309 -2.01 15.31 -22.37
C MET A 309 -1.82 15.31 -20.85
N SER A 310 -2.12 14.19 -20.18
CA SER A 310 -1.96 14.01 -18.73
C SER A 310 -1.20 12.73 -18.46
N ARG A 311 -0.38 12.77 -17.41
CA ARG A 311 0.31 11.58 -16.88
C ARG A 311 -0.68 10.57 -16.29
N TRP A 312 -0.28 9.31 -16.25
CA TRP A 312 -0.86 8.30 -15.36
C TRP A 312 -0.47 8.61 -13.92
N GLU A 313 -1.35 8.23 -13.01
CA GLU A 313 -1.18 8.35 -11.56
C GLU A 313 -1.50 6.98 -10.98
N PHE A 314 -0.64 6.47 -10.10
CA PHE A 314 -0.75 5.10 -9.57
C PHE A 314 -1.20 5.04 -8.11
N GLY A 315 -1.19 6.20 -7.44
CA GLY A 315 -1.54 6.29 -6.03
C GLY A 315 -0.83 7.44 -5.35
N THR A 316 -0.83 7.39 -4.03
CA THR A 316 -0.09 8.34 -3.19
C THR A 316 0.85 7.61 -2.25
N ARG A 317 1.98 8.25 -1.96
CA ARG A 317 2.94 7.81 -0.95
C ARG A 317 3.27 8.95 -0.01
N PHE A 318 3.55 8.64 1.25
CA PHE A 318 4.21 9.57 2.16
C PHE A 318 5.69 9.66 1.81
N GLU A 319 6.25 10.87 1.83
CA GLU A 319 7.67 11.12 1.52
C GLU A 319 8.57 10.96 2.75
N ASP A 320 8.02 11.21 3.93
CA ASP A 320 8.72 11.23 5.21
C ASP A 320 7.85 10.49 6.25
N ALA A 321 8.48 10.07 7.34
CA ALA A 321 7.85 9.23 8.36
C ALA A 321 6.95 9.96 9.36
N ASP A 322 6.87 11.28 9.27
CA ASP A 322 5.90 12.08 10.02
C ASP A 322 4.54 12.19 9.30
N ASP A 323 4.42 11.57 8.12
CA ASP A 323 3.24 11.53 7.27
C ASP A 323 2.65 12.93 6.97
N GLU A 324 3.45 13.99 7.13
CA GLU A 324 3.00 15.37 6.92
C GLU A 324 2.94 15.72 5.43
N SER A 325 3.65 14.95 4.60
CA SER A 325 3.72 15.18 3.16
C SER A 325 3.51 13.91 2.35
N ALA A 326 2.44 13.91 1.55
CA ALA A 326 2.14 12.88 0.57
C ALA A 326 2.28 13.42 -0.85
N SER A 327 2.81 12.60 -1.76
CA SER A 327 2.93 12.91 -3.18
C SER A 327 2.21 11.87 -4.04
N THR A 328 1.76 12.31 -5.22
CA THR A 328 1.18 11.41 -6.22
C THR A 328 2.28 10.71 -6.99
N VAL A 329 2.26 9.38 -6.97
CA VAL A 329 3.20 8.54 -7.72
C VAL A 329 2.78 8.51 -9.19
N ARG A 330 3.70 8.90 -10.06
CA ARG A 330 3.51 8.96 -11.52
C ARG A 330 4.53 8.13 -12.29
N GLU A 331 5.56 7.64 -11.63
CA GLU A 331 6.59 6.81 -12.24
C GLU A 331 6.76 5.61 -11.31
N LEU A 332 7.02 4.44 -11.90
CA LEU A 332 7.28 3.20 -11.17
C LEU A 332 8.64 2.69 -11.59
N SER A 333 9.39 2.14 -10.64
CA SER A 333 10.73 1.59 -10.86
C SER A 333 10.86 0.30 -10.07
N GLY A 334 10.42 -0.83 -10.66
CA GLY A 334 10.26 -2.07 -9.92
C GLY A 334 9.16 -1.99 -8.87
N GLU A 335 9.33 -2.77 -7.81
CA GLU A 335 8.44 -2.78 -6.66
C GLU A 335 8.39 -1.40 -6.01
N THR A 336 7.18 -0.84 -5.92
CA THR A 336 6.92 0.49 -5.40
C THR A 336 5.91 0.39 -4.27
N THR A 337 6.26 0.91 -3.11
CA THR A 337 5.38 1.01 -1.94
C THR A 337 4.52 2.27 -2.00
N LEU A 338 3.23 2.13 -1.74
CA LEU A 338 2.22 3.18 -1.72
C LEU A 338 1.49 3.20 -0.38
N PHE A 339 1.01 4.38 0.01
CA PHE A 339 0.04 4.51 1.08
C PHE A 339 -1.36 4.15 0.59
N ASP A 340 -1.74 4.65 -0.60
CA ASP A 340 -3.06 4.45 -1.16
C ASP A 340 -3.00 4.18 -2.66
N LEU A 341 -3.88 3.28 -3.12
CA LEU A 341 -4.13 3.05 -4.54
C LEU A 341 -5.04 4.16 -5.06
N GLY A 342 -4.60 4.85 -6.10
CA GLY A 342 -5.33 5.96 -6.67
C GLY A 342 -5.07 6.09 -8.16
N GLY A 343 -5.88 6.93 -8.81
CA GLY A 343 -5.76 7.13 -10.25
C GLY A 343 -6.02 5.85 -11.02
N LEU A 344 -5.06 5.44 -11.84
CA LEU A 344 -5.17 4.29 -12.73
C LEU A 344 -5.24 2.96 -11.95
N SER A 345 -4.45 2.82 -10.89
CA SER A 345 -4.37 1.56 -10.13
C SER A 345 -5.69 1.22 -9.43
N ALA A 346 -6.49 2.22 -9.05
CA ALA A 346 -7.78 2.01 -8.40
C ALA A 346 -8.86 1.45 -9.36
N ASP A 347 -8.69 1.66 -10.68
CA ASP A 347 -9.61 1.18 -11.72
C ASP A 347 -9.04 -0.04 -12.48
N ALA A 348 -7.84 -0.50 -12.12
CA ALA A 348 -7.11 -1.61 -12.75
C ALA A 348 -7.19 -2.90 -11.94
N THR A 349 -6.97 -4.05 -12.60
CA THR A 349 -6.66 -5.29 -11.89
C THR A 349 -5.17 -5.27 -11.55
N ILE A 350 -4.83 -5.49 -10.29
CA ILE A 350 -3.44 -5.55 -9.82
C ILE A 350 -3.14 -6.99 -9.47
N TYR A 351 -2.16 -7.57 -10.16
CA TYR A 351 -1.59 -8.86 -9.83
C TYR A 351 -0.53 -8.70 -8.74
N ASP A 352 -0.41 -9.73 -7.90
CA ASP A 352 0.58 -9.79 -6.82
C ASP A 352 0.64 -8.54 -5.92
N LEU A 353 -0.53 -7.98 -5.57
CA LEU A 353 -0.61 -6.88 -4.60
C LEU A 353 -0.11 -7.40 -3.24
N GLU A 354 0.92 -6.75 -2.71
CA GLU A 354 1.53 -7.17 -1.45
C GLU A 354 1.36 -6.11 -0.35
N TYR A 355 1.08 -6.57 0.87
CA TYR A 355 1.06 -5.72 2.06
C TYR A 355 1.27 -6.54 3.34
N PRO A 356 1.88 -5.96 4.41
CA PRO A 356 2.05 -6.63 5.68
C PRO A 356 0.75 -6.62 6.49
N VAL A 357 0.49 -7.69 7.25
CA VAL A 357 -0.72 -7.81 8.09
C VAL A 357 -0.46 -8.47 9.44
N LEU A 358 -1.35 -8.19 10.38
CA LEU A 358 -1.49 -8.88 11.67
C LEU A 358 -2.83 -9.64 11.73
N TYR A 359 -2.77 -10.95 11.90
CA TYR A 359 -3.93 -11.78 12.27
C TYR A 359 -4.08 -11.76 13.79
N THR A 360 -4.76 -10.75 14.33
CA THR A 360 -4.94 -10.56 15.77
C THR A 360 -6.06 -11.44 16.34
N ALA A 361 -6.02 -11.74 17.63
CA ALA A 361 -7.11 -12.44 18.29
C ALA A 361 -8.41 -11.62 18.29
N SER A 362 -8.27 -10.29 18.36
CA SER A 362 -9.38 -9.34 18.24
C SER A 362 -10.07 -9.33 16.86
N ALA A 363 -9.33 -9.57 15.77
CA ALA A 363 -9.85 -9.66 14.40
C ALA A 363 -10.23 -11.09 13.98
N SER A 364 -9.80 -12.09 14.75
CA SER A 364 -10.08 -13.51 14.50
C SER A 364 -11.58 -13.81 14.58
N GLU A 365 -12.06 -14.62 13.64
CA GLU A 365 -13.41 -15.20 13.70
C GLU A 365 -13.46 -16.46 14.59
N GLN A 366 -12.32 -16.89 15.12
CA GLN A 366 -12.24 -18.09 15.96
C GLN A 366 -12.80 -17.82 17.37
N ASP A 367 -13.28 -18.90 18.01
CA ASP A 367 -13.79 -18.81 19.37
C ASP A 367 -12.65 -18.55 20.37
N SER A 368 -12.75 -17.44 21.08
CA SER A 368 -11.92 -17.14 22.26
C SER A 368 -12.56 -17.77 23.51
N GLU A 369 -11.77 -18.38 24.39
CA GLU A 369 -12.25 -18.83 25.70
C GLU A 369 -11.52 -18.08 26.82
N TRP A 370 -12.27 -17.65 27.84
CA TRP A 370 -11.66 -17.07 29.03
C TRP A 370 -12.41 -17.51 30.29
N ASP A 371 -11.66 -17.63 31.39
CA ASP A 371 -12.15 -17.95 32.72
C ASP A 371 -11.38 -17.14 33.78
N SER A 372 -12.02 -16.88 34.92
CA SER A 372 -11.40 -16.17 36.03
C SER A 372 -11.49 -16.94 37.34
N GLU A 373 -10.42 -16.84 38.12
CA GLU A 373 -10.35 -17.45 39.44
C GLU A 373 -9.73 -16.48 40.46
N PRO A 374 -10.14 -16.52 41.74
CA PRO A 374 -9.51 -15.69 42.76
C PRO A 374 -8.00 -15.89 42.86
N ALA A 375 -7.25 -14.78 42.88
CA ALA A 375 -5.80 -14.77 42.96
C ALA A 375 -5.27 -14.93 44.41
N ASP A 376 -5.83 -15.88 45.18
CA ASP A 376 -5.53 -16.10 46.62
C ASP A 376 -4.03 -16.22 46.98
N ARG A 377 -3.20 -16.61 46.01
CA ARG A 377 -1.75 -16.78 46.16
C ARG A 377 -0.93 -15.51 45.93
N TYR A 378 -1.57 -14.44 45.44
CA TYR A 378 -0.94 -13.20 45.04
C TYR A 378 -1.58 -12.03 45.79
N PRO A 379 -1.03 -11.65 46.96
CA PRO A 379 -1.71 -10.75 47.92
C PRO A 379 -1.93 -9.30 47.45
N ASN A 380 -1.47 -8.96 46.24
CA ASN A 380 -1.65 -7.64 45.62
C ASN A 380 -2.68 -7.65 44.48
N PHE A 381 -3.22 -8.82 44.13
CA PHE A 381 -4.09 -9.03 42.99
C PHE A 381 -5.31 -9.82 43.45
N ASP A 382 -6.44 -9.57 42.81
CA ASP A 382 -7.73 -10.08 43.23
C ASP A 382 -8.16 -11.25 42.34
N GLU A 383 -7.85 -11.16 41.04
CA GLU A 383 -8.27 -12.12 40.02
C GLU A 383 -7.09 -12.69 39.24
N ARG A 384 -7.26 -13.94 38.79
CA ARG A 384 -6.39 -14.62 37.81
C ARG A 384 -7.23 -14.88 36.57
N LEU A 385 -6.93 -14.18 35.49
CA LEU A 385 -7.54 -14.37 34.19
C LEU A 385 -6.77 -15.45 33.42
N THR A 386 -7.48 -16.47 32.95
CA THR A 386 -6.98 -17.41 31.95
C THR A 386 -7.70 -17.11 30.64
N GLN A 387 -6.93 -16.87 29.59
CA GLN A 387 -7.42 -16.55 28.26
C GLN A 387 -6.79 -17.53 27.27
N ILE A 388 -7.59 -18.08 26.36
CA ILE A 388 -7.17 -18.98 25.29
C ILE A 388 -7.65 -18.36 23.99
N GLU A 389 -6.70 -17.91 23.19
CA GLU A 389 -6.96 -17.31 21.88
C GLU A 389 -6.59 -18.24 20.76
N ARG A 390 -7.49 -18.38 19.80
CA ARG A 390 -7.30 -19.20 18.60
C ARG A 390 -7.02 -18.30 17.40
N LEU A 391 -5.94 -18.61 16.70
CA LEU A 391 -5.47 -17.88 15.54
C LEU A 391 -5.28 -18.84 14.38
N LYS A 392 -5.68 -18.41 13.19
CA LYS A 392 -5.50 -19.17 11.96
C LYS A 392 -5.22 -18.22 10.81
N VAL A 393 -4.10 -18.46 10.14
CA VAL A 393 -3.80 -17.79 8.87
C VAL A 393 -4.59 -18.50 7.76
N PRO A 394 -5.46 -17.79 7.04
CA PRO A 394 -6.26 -18.39 5.97
C PRO A 394 -5.38 -18.90 4.83
N THR A 395 -5.94 -19.79 4.02
CA THR A 395 -5.33 -20.28 2.79
C THR A 395 -6.34 -20.11 1.66
N GLY A 396 -5.85 -19.85 0.47
CA GLY A 396 -6.66 -19.86 -0.74
C GLY A 396 -5.74 -19.82 -1.96
N TYR A 397 -6.28 -20.17 -3.13
CA TYR A 397 -5.52 -20.10 -4.37
C TYR A 397 -5.00 -18.68 -4.68
N ASP A 398 -5.68 -17.65 -4.18
CA ASP A 398 -5.39 -16.23 -4.38
C ASP A 398 -4.48 -15.64 -3.29
N LEU A 399 -4.06 -16.45 -2.30
CA LEU A 399 -3.29 -15.99 -1.15
C LEU A 399 -1.92 -16.67 -1.09
N SER A 400 -0.89 -15.86 -0.94
CA SER A 400 0.41 -16.31 -0.47
C SER A 400 0.88 -15.46 0.71
N HIS A 401 1.69 -16.05 1.58
CA HIS A 401 2.16 -15.41 2.80
C HIS A 401 3.66 -15.62 2.93
N SER A 402 4.38 -14.62 3.43
CA SER A 402 5.79 -14.71 3.79
C SER A 402 6.02 -14.17 5.21
N GLY A 403 7.12 -14.59 5.84
CA GLY A 403 7.51 -14.05 7.15
C GLY A 403 6.57 -14.38 8.32
N LEU A 404 5.79 -15.45 8.24
CA LEU A 404 4.80 -15.77 9.28
C LEU A 404 5.45 -16.07 10.64
N SER A 405 5.15 -15.24 11.64
CA SER A 405 5.57 -15.42 13.03
C SER A 405 4.43 -15.13 14.01
N LEU A 406 4.44 -15.79 15.17
CA LEU A 406 3.47 -15.51 16.24
C LEU A 406 4.10 -14.54 17.24
N VAL A 407 3.51 -13.36 17.35
CA VAL A 407 3.98 -12.27 18.19
C VAL A 407 2.97 -11.89 19.27
N PHE A 408 3.47 -11.23 20.30
CA PHE A 408 2.65 -10.71 21.39
C PHE A 408 3.27 -9.43 21.95
N ASP A 409 2.54 -8.32 21.89
CA ASP A 409 2.97 -7.08 22.52
C ASP A 409 2.70 -7.15 24.01
N GLN A 410 3.77 -7.12 24.78
CA GLN A 410 3.66 -7.25 26.21
C GLN A 410 3.17 -5.92 26.81
N THR A 411 1.93 -5.86 27.27
CA THR A 411 1.36 -4.65 27.90
C THR A 411 1.60 -4.60 29.41
N LEU A 412 1.61 -5.75 30.09
CA LEU A 412 1.78 -5.83 31.54
C LEU A 412 3.24 -6.12 31.93
N PRO A 413 3.66 -5.78 33.17
CA PRO A 413 4.94 -6.25 33.70
C PRO A 413 5.08 -7.78 33.64
N THR A 414 6.29 -8.28 33.33
CA THR A 414 6.54 -9.71 33.10
C THR A 414 6.10 -10.60 34.28
N ASP A 415 6.19 -10.11 35.51
CA ASP A 415 5.78 -10.84 36.72
C ASP A 415 4.26 -11.03 36.85
N ARG A 416 3.46 -10.37 36.00
CA ARG A 416 2.01 -10.54 35.89
C ARG A 416 1.60 -11.73 35.03
N TYR A 417 2.48 -12.18 34.13
CA TYR A 417 2.27 -13.36 33.29
C TYR A 417 2.81 -14.61 34.01
N HIS A 418 1.92 -15.51 34.41
CA HIS A 418 2.28 -16.75 35.07
C HIS A 418 2.42 -17.94 34.13
N ALA A 419 1.80 -17.85 32.96
CA ALA A 419 2.00 -18.77 31.86
C ALA A 419 1.67 -18.03 30.55
N ILE A 420 2.49 -18.26 29.54
CA ILE A 420 2.15 -18.07 28.14
C ILE A 420 2.46 -19.41 27.51
N ASP A 421 1.43 -20.14 27.10
CA ASP A 421 1.61 -21.45 26.49
C ASP A 421 1.08 -21.44 25.06
N LEU A 422 1.74 -22.16 24.15
CA LEU A 422 1.35 -22.32 22.75
C LEU A 422 1.02 -23.79 22.47
N ALA A 423 -0.15 -24.03 21.86
CA ALA A 423 -0.49 -25.27 21.19
C ALA A 423 -0.57 -25.01 19.66
N GLU A 424 -0.11 -25.98 18.88
CA GLU A 424 -0.06 -25.92 17.42
C GLU A 424 -0.90 -27.07 16.85
N ASP A 425 -1.44 -26.90 15.64
CA ASP A 425 -2.25 -27.92 14.95
C ASP A 425 -3.47 -28.36 15.79
N THR A 426 -4.15 -27.36 16.37
CA THR A 426 -5.28 -27.60 17.26
C THR A 426 -6.59 -27.77 16.49
N GLU A 427 -6.77 -28.93 15.85
CA GLU A 427 -8.07 -29.29 15.24
C GLU A 427 -9.16 -29.58 16.29
N ASP A 428 -8.79 -29.71 17.57
CA ASP A 428 -9.70 -30.01 18.68
C ASP A 428 -10.39 -28.74 19.23
N ASP A 429 -11.72 -28.80 19.33
CA ASP A 429 -12.54 -27.70 19.88
C ASP A 429 -12.43 -27.56 21.41
N ASP A 430 -11.90 -28.57 22.12
CA ASP A 430 -11.78 -28.58 23.59
C ASP A 430 -10.34 -28.24 24.04
N PRO A 431 -10.12 -27.14 24.77
CA PRO A 431 -8.78 -26.78 25.25
C PRO A 431 -8.13 -27.79 26.19
N GLU A 432 -8.91 -28.67 26.83
CA GLU A 432 -8.36 -29.72 27.70
C GLU A 432 -7.61 -30.81 26.91
N ASP A 433 -7.93 -30.98 25.63
CA ASP A 433 -7.34 -31.99 24.75
C ASP A 433 -6.08 -31.48 24.02
N MET A 434 -5.80 -30.18 24.06
CA MET A 434 -4.64 -29.55 23.42
C MET A 434 -3.33 -29.76 24.18
N GLU A 435 -2.24 -30.03 23.45
CA GLU A 435 -0.88 -30.12 24.00
C GLU A 435 -0.17 -28.76 23.99
N PHE A 436 -0.15 -28.11 25.16
CA PHE A 436 0.45 -26.79 25.34
C PHE A 436 1.94 -26.84 25.71
N SER A 437 2.73 -25.95 25.10
CA SER A 437 4.16 -25.74 25.34
C SER A 437 4.46 -24.34 25.91
N ALA A 438 5.30 -24.27 26.94
CA ALA A 438 5.61 -23.02 27.65
C ALA A 438 6.46 -22.05 26.82
N ARG A 439 6.08 -20.77 26.79
CA ARG A 439 6.71 -19.65 26.04
C ARG A 439 6.99 -18.41 26.91
N GLU A 440 6.69 -18.41 28.20
CA GLU A 440 6.85 -17.25 29.09
C GLU A 440 8.29 -16.71 29.19
N GLY A 441 9.29 -17.53 28.84
CA GLY A 441 10.70 -17.12 28.81
C GLY A 441 11.07 -16.13 27.69
N ARG A 442 10.13 -15.79 26.81
CA ARG A 442 10.30 -14.85 25.68
C ARG A 442 9.97 -13.39 26.01
N LEU A 443 9.35 -13.15 27.16
CA LEU A 443 8.94 -11.81 27.59
C LEU A 443 10.14 -10.94 28.01
N GLU A 444 10.19 -9.71 27.51
CA GLU A 444 11.30 -8.77 27.75
C GLU A 444 10.91 -7.58 28.64
N GLY A 445 9.65 -7.14 28.58
CA GLY A 445 9.14 -6.04 29.40
C GLY A 445 7.89 -5.40 28.80
N PRO A 446 7.19 -4.52 29.55
CA PRO A 446 6.07 -3.75 29.01
C PRO A 446 6.50 -2.87 27.83
N GLY A 447 5.72 -2.87 26.76
CA GLY A 447 5.98 -2.15 25.51
C GLY A 447 6.90 -2.90 24.54
N GLU A 448 7.41 -4.08 24.91
CA GLU A 448 8.26 -4.90 24.04
C GLU A 448 7.42 -5.97 23.34
N GLN A 449 7.71 -6.21 22.06
CA GLN A 449 7.11 -7.32 21.32
C GLN A 449 7.88 -8.62 21.59
N ALA A 450 7.17 -9.65 22.02
CA ALA A 450 7.71 -10.98 22.24
C ALA A 450 7.34 -11.91 21.07
N GLU A 451 8.35 -12.50 20.42
CA GLU A 451 8.16 -13.58 19.46
C GLU A 451 7.92 -14.91 20.20
N LEU A 452 6.68 -15.41 20.10
CA LEU A 452 6.25 -16.65 20.72
C LEU A 452 6.58 -17.88 19.85
N GLU A 453 6.50 -17.74 18.53
CA GLU A 453 6.89 -18.76 17.54
C GLU A 453 7.43 -18.12 16.25
N GLU A 454 8.55 -18.64 15.73
CA GLU A 454 9.25 -18.12 14.54
C GLU A 454 8.72 -18.78 13.26
N TYR A 455 8.19 -20.01 13.36
CA TYR A 455 7.80 -20.82 12.20
C TYR A 455 6.30 -21.11 12.21
N VAL A 456 5.50 -20.10 11.90
CA VAL A 456 4.05 -20.26 11.71
C VAL A 456 3.75 -20.74 10.28
N GLN A 457 2.75 -21.61 10.13
CA GLN A 457 2.31 -22.15 8.84
C GLN A 457 0.87 -21.71 8.57
N SER A 458 0.60 -21.33 7.32
CA SER A 458 -0.76 -21.06 6.88
C SER A 458 -1.60 -22.33 6.88
N GLY A 459 -2.90 -22.18 7.19
CA GLY A 459 -3.86 -23.28 7.25
C GLY A 459 -3.87 -24.07 8.56
N LEU A 460 -2.82 -23.97 9.39
CA LEU A 460 -2.82 -24.53 10.74
C LEU A 460 -3.50 -23.59 11.74
N GLU A 461 -4.14 -24.18 12.74
CA GLU A 461 -4.69 -23.44 13.88
C GLU A 461 -3.69 -23.45 15.05
N TYR A 462 -3.57 -22.29 15.69
CA TYR A 462 -2.73 -22.06 16.86
C TYR A 462 -3.60 -21.61 18.02
N ALA A 463 -3.33 -22.14 19.22
CA ALA A 463 -3.98 -21.70 20.44
C ALA A 463 -2.95 -21.15 21.43
N VAL A 464 -3.12 -19.88 21.83
CA VAL A 464 -2.25 -19.20 22.80
C VAL A 464 -2.99 -19.06 24.12
N ARG A 465 -2.43 -19.64 25.18
CA ARG A 465 -2.98 -19.55 26.53
C ARG A 465 -2.20 -18.57 27.37
N PHE A 466 -2.85 -17.50 27.80
CA PHE A 466 -2.35 -16.57 28.79
C PHE A 466 -2.93 -16.89 30.17
N ARG A 467 -2.08 -16.83 31.20
CA ARG A 467 -2.52 -16.78 32.60
C ARG A 467 -1.96 -15.54 33.26
N THR A 468 -2.80 -14.52 33.39
CA THR A 468 -2.44 -13.23 33.99
C THR A 468 -3.09 -13.09 35.35
N VAL A 469 -2.48 -12.29 36.21
CA VAL A 469 -3.11 -11.81 37.45
C VAL A 469 -3.51 -10.36 37.28
N LEU A 470 -4.64 -9.96 37.84
CA LEU A 470 -5.24 -8.63 37.69
C LEU A 470 -5.82 -8.18 39.05
N THR A 471 -5.84 -6.88 39.32
CA THR A 471 -6.69 -6.30 40.37
C THR A 471 -8.15 -6.28 39.92
N ASP A 472 -9.09 -6.14 40.85
CA ASP A 472 -10.54 -6.07 40.52
C ASP A 472 -10.83 -5.05 39.41
N SER A 473 -10.25 -3.85 39.50
CA SER A 473 -10.48 -2.78 38.49
C SER A 473 -9.87 -3.07 37.13
N GLU A 474 -8.74 -3.79 37.09
CA GLU A 474 -8.09 -4.17 35.84
C GLU A 474 -8.83 -5.33 35.18
N PHE A 475 -9.29 -6.31 35.97
CA PHE A 475 -10.14 -7.40 35.51
C PHE A 475 -11.46 -6.86 34.96
N ASP A 476 -12.15 -5.98 35.72
CA ASP A 476 -13.36 -5.30 35.24
C ASP A 476 -13.08 -4.59 33.91
N SER A 477 -11.92 -3.94 33.74
CA SER A 477 -11.57 -3.28 32.47
C SER A 477 -11.34 -4.27 31.33
N ALA A 478 -10.70 -5.42 31.61
CA ALA A 478 -10.43 -6.47 30.63
C ALA A 478 -11.71 -7.19 30.15
N THR A 479 -12.76 -7.21 30.97
CA THR A 479 -14.01 -7.94 30.69
C THR A 479 -15.23 -7.04 30.54
N ASP A 480 -15.10 -5.71 30.66
CA ASP A 480 -16.23 -4.79 30.54
C ASP A 480 -16.68 -4.73 29.06
N PRO A 481 -17.90 -5.20 28.72
CA PRO A 481 -18.41 -5.14 27.35
C PRO A 481 -18.55 -3.70 26.83
N ALA A 482 -18.59 -2.69 27.71
CA ALA A 482 -18.55 -1.27 27.32
C ALA A 482 -17.13 -0.78 27.00
N ALA A 483 -16.10 -1.42 27.56
CA ALA A 483 -14.69 -1.20 27.21
C ALA A 483 -14.27 -2.02 25.97
N ALA A 484 -14.93 -3.17 25.73
CA ALA A 484 -14.77 -4.01 24.54
C ALA A 484 -15.20 -3.34 23.22
N GLY A 485 -15.61 -2.07 23.26
CA GLY A 485 -15.32 -1.14 22.17
C GLY A 485 -15.94 -1.45 20.82
N GLY A 486 -16.96 -2.30 20.66
CA GLY A 486 -17.76 -2.40 19.43
C GLY A 486 -16.99 -2.57 18.11
N GLY A 487 -15.76 -3.11 18.16
CA GLY A 487 -14.99 -3.51 16.99
C GLY A 487 -15.33 -4.94 16.58
N ALA A 488 -15.35 -5.19 15.28
CA ALA A 488 -16.13 -6.26 14.67
C ALA A 488 -15.57 -7.66 14.96
N ARG A 489 -16.33 -8.46 15.71
CA ARG A 489 -16.39 -9.91 15.46
C ARG A 489 -17.22 -10.14 14.20
N GLY A 490 -16.54 -10.17 13.05
CA GLY A 490 -17.07 -10.61 11.76
C GLY A 490 -17.95 -9.61 11.00
N THR A 491 -17.59 -9.41 9.74
CA THR A 491 -18.25 -8.69 8.64
C THR A 491 -18.30 -7.16 8.65
N SER A 492 -17.68 -6.60 7.58
CA SER A 492 -17.56 -5.19 7.17
C SER A 492 -16.57 -4.33 7.95
N GLY A 493 -15.38 -4.11 7.36
CA GLY A 493 -14.51 -2.93 7.52
C GLY A 493 -14.59 -2.20 8.86
N GLY A 494 -14.30 -2.90 9.95
CA GLY A 494 -14.39 -2.37 11.31
C GLY A 494 -13.09 -1.71 11.74
N TRP A 495 -12.87 -0.48 11.29
CA TRP A 495 -11.67 0.36 11.46
C TRP A 495 -11.25 0.76 12.89
N PHE A 496 -11.80 0.18 13.97
CA PHE A 496 -11.54 0.67 15.33
C PHE A 496 -11.71 -0.40 16.42
N SER A 497 -10.63 -1.04 16.89
CA SER A 497 -10.53 -1.53 18.29
C SER A 497 -9.18 -2.22 18.59
N GLY A 498 -8.17 -1.47 19.04
CA GLY A 498 -6.93 -2.01 19.62
C GLY A 498 -6.03 -0.88 20.12
N PRO A 499 -5.11 -1.11 21.08
CA PRO A 499 -4.12 -0.11 21.50
C PRO A 499 -3.16 0.32 20.38
N ARG A 500 -3.04 -0.49 19.31
CA ARG A 500 -2.35 -0.16 18.04
C ARG A 500 -3.24 0.55 17.00
N ALA A 501 -4.54 0.70 17.24
CA ALA A 501 -5.50 1.19 16.24
C ALA A 501 -5.68 2.72 16.27
N TRP A 502 -4.59 3.48 16.24
CA TRP A 502 -4.69 4.93 16.12
C TRP A 502 -4.04 5.43 14.83
N ILE A 503 -4.94 5.67 13.86
CA ILE A 503 -4.76 6.38 12.58
C ILE A 503 -4.52 5.45 11.38
N SER A 504 -5.62 5.02 10.77
CA SER A 504 -5.64 4.70 9.33
C SER A 504 -6.81 5.42 8.66
N VAL A 505 -6.52 6.60 8.10
CA VAL A 505 -7.41 7.25 7.13
C VAL A 505 -7.13 6.63 5.76
N LEU A 506 -7.52 5.37 5.59
CA LEU A 506 -7.55 4.74 4.26
C LEU A 506 -8.92 4.98 3.61
N VAL A 507 -9.00 6.19 3.03
CA VAL A 507 -9.61 6.49 1.72
C VAL A 507 -11.13 6.53 1.60
N SER A 508 -11.62 7.77 1.48
CA SER A 508 -12.79 8.11 0.66
C SER A 508 -12.69 9.52 0.04
N GLY A 509 -11.48 10.08 -0.13
CA GLY A 509 -11.33 11.28 -0.94
C GLY A 509 -10.19 12.23 -0.55
N VAL A 510 -9.00 12.00 -1.10
CA VAL A 510 -7.92 13.01 -1.13
C VAL A 510 -7.85 13.77 -2.46
N LEU A 511 -8.85 13.61 -3.35
CA LEU A 511 -9.03 14.52 -4.51
C LEU A 511 -9.30 16.00 -4.13
N GLY A 512 -9.33 16.35 -2.84
CA GLY A 512 -9.60 17.71 -2.36
C GLY A 512 -8.40 18.65 -2.16
N ALA A 513 -7.18 18.13 -1.94
CA ALA A 513 -6.08 18.97 -1.41
C ALA A 513 -5.06 19.43 -2.46
N VAL A 514 -4.77 18.64 -3.50
CA VAL A 514 -3.76 18.98 -4.52
C VAL A 514 -4.32 19.94 -5.61
N GLY A 515 -5.64 20.13 -5.68
CA GLY A 515 -6.30 21.01 -6.66
C GLY A 515 -6.48 22.49 -6.28
N LEU A 516 -6.14 22.90 -5.05
CA LEU A 516 -6.52 24.24 -4.53
C LEU A 516 -5.40 25.31 -4.57
N SER A 517 -4.18 24.95 -4.99
CA SER A 517 -3.05 25.89 -5.14
C SER A 517 -2.95 26.56 -6.52
N ARG A 518 -3.82 26.21 -7.49
CA ARG A 518 -3.87 26.84 -8.83
C ARG A 518 -5.08 27.74 -9.10
N LEU A 519 -5.94 28.00 -8.11
CA LEU A 519 -7.18 28.78 -8.30
C LEU A 519 -7.25 30.10 -7.51
N THR A 520 -6.15 30.52 -6.86
CA THR A 520 -6.04 31.83 -6.19
C THR A 520 -4.81 32.61 -6.68
N GLY A 521 -4.71 32.78 -8.00
CA GLY A 521 -3.66 33.56 -8.65
C GLY A 521 -4.17 34.36 -9.83
N GLY A 522 -5.16 35.23 -9.61
CA GLY A 522 -5.67 36.13 -10.65
C GLY A 522 -6.62 37.19 -10.07
N ASP A 523 -6.06 38.34 -9.71
CA ASP A 523 -6.57 39.68 -10.06
C ASP A 523 -5.94 40.75 -9.15
N ASN A 524 -4.98 41.51 -9.72
CA ASN A 524 -4.83 42.95 -9.47
C ASN A 524 -3.87 43.56 -10.52
N GLU A 525 -4.47 44.36 -11.40
CA GLU A 525 -3.92 45.39 -12.33
C GLU A 525 -2.96 45.01 -13.46
#